data_AF-A0A3D2SF93-F1
#
_entry.id   AF-A0A3D2SF93-F1
#
_cell.length_a   1.000
_cell.length_b   1.000
_cell.length_c   1.000
_cell.angle_alpha   90.00
_cell.angle_beta   90.00
_cell.angle_gamma   90.00
#
_symmetry.space_group_name_H-M   'P 1'
#
loop_
_entity.id
_entity.type
_entity.pdbx_description
1 polymer ?
#
loop_
_entity_poly.entity_id
_entity_poly.type
_entity_poly.pdbx_seq_one_letter_code
_entity_poly.pdbx_strand_id
1 'polypeptide(L)' 'TRMHVATSTVDKLVDYCLHTPEDGLSSSASVATLSKLIEKNLAVLNQFSLKK' A
#
# COMPACT_ATOMS: atom_id res chain seq x y z
N THR A 1 -27.88 15.82 -8.44
CA THR A 1 -26.74 14.89 -8.65
C THR A 1 -25.71 15.62 -9.50
N ARG A 2 -24.40 15.45 -9.27
CA ARG A 2 -23.35 16.11 -10.07
C ARG A 2 -22.42 15.06 -10.68
N MET A 3 -21.84 15.35 -11.85
CA MET A 3 -20.81 14.49 -12.44
C MET A 3 -19.45 14.75 -11.79
N HIS A 4 -18.71 13.66 -11.57
CA HIS A 4 -17.35 13.66 -11.05
C HIS A 4 -16.44 12.94 -12.03
N VAL A 5 -15.19 13.38 -12.15
CA VAL A 5 -14.16 12.74 -12.98
C VAL A 5 -12.87 12.57 -12.16
N ALA A 6 -12.27 11.38 -12.25
CA ALA A 6 -10.94 11.09 -11.75
C ALA A 6 -10.10 10.58 -12.92
N THR A 7 -8.87 11.08 -13.05
CA THR A 7 -7.94 10.71 -14.13
C THR A 7 -6.79 9.89 -13.56
N SER A 8 -6.41 8.83 -14.28
CA SER A 8 -5.24 8.00 -13.98
C SER A 8 -4.58 7.56 -15.29
N THR A 9 -3.42 6.92 -15.20
CA THR A 9 -2.75 6.28 -16.34
C THR A 9 -2.93 4.77 -16.26
N VAL A 10 -2.82 4.07 -17.40
CA VAL A 10 -2.92 2.61 -17.45
C VAL A 10 -1.89 1.97 -16.52
N ASP A 11 -0.65 2.45 -16.55
CA ASP A 11 0.43 1.93 -15.70
C ASP A 11 0.08 1.98 -14.20
N LYS A 12 -0.51 3.09 -13.74
CA LYS A 12 -0.93 3.24 -12.34
C LYS A 12 -2.09 2.31 -11.97
N LEU A 13 -3.03 2.11 -12.89
CA LEU A 13 -4.17 1.22 -12.64
C LEU A 13 -3.73 -0.26 -12.64
N VAL A 14 -2.81 -0.64 -13.52
CA VAL A 14 -2.24 -1.99 -13.55
C VAL A 14 -1.39 -2.24 -12.29
N ASP A 15 -0.54 -1.29 -11.91
CA ASP A 15 0.24 -1.35 -10.66
C ASP A 15 -0.66 -1.55 -9.44
N TYR A 16 -1.75 -0.76 -9.36
CA TYR A 16 -2.75 -0.90 -8.30
C TYR A 16 -3.36 -2.31 -8.26
N CYS A 17 -3.76 -2.88 -9.40
CA CYS A 17 -4.37 -4.20 -9.45
C CYS A 17 -3.41 -5.33 -9.06
N LEU A 18 -2.11 -5.21 -9.36
CA LEU A 18 -1.15 -6.29 -9.17
C LEU A 18 -0.42 -6.24 -7.83
N HIS A 19 -0.22 -5.05 -7.26
CA HIS A 19 0.61 -4.87 -6.07
C HIS A 19 -0.16 -4.49 -4.82
N THR A 20 -1.45 -4.14 -4.93
CA THR A 20 -2.31 -4.03 -3.75
C THR A 20 -2.56 -5.43 -3.20
N PRO A 21 -2.31 -5.68 -1.89
CA PRO A 21 -2.56 -6.99 -1.30
C PRO A 21 -4.05 -7.36 -1.40
N GLU A 22 -4.32 -8.64 -1.63
CA GLU A 22 -5.67 -9.19 -1.65
C GLU A 22 -6.39 -9.02 -0.30
N ASP A 23 -7.72 -8.99 -0.34
CA ASP A 23 -8.53 -8.89 0.87
C ASP A 23 -8.54 -10.22 1.62
N GLY A 24 -8.10 -10.19 2.88
CA GLY A 24 -8.08 -11.34 3.78
C GLY A 24 -9.42 -11.63 4.48
N LEU A 25 -10.48 -10.86 4.18
CA LEU A 25 -11.88 -11.06 4.62
C LEU A 25 -12.10 -11.06 6.14
N SER A 26 -11.11 -10.68 6.92
CA SER A 26 -11.16 -10.60 8.38
C SER A 26 -10.29 -9.48 8.90
N SER A 27 -10.73 -8.83 9.98
CA SER A 27 -9.99 -7.72 10.59
C SER A 27 -8.60 -8.14 11.06
N SER A 28 -8.45 -9.38 11.55
CA SER A 28 -7.14 -9.93 11.94
C SER A 28 -6.19 -10.05 10.75
N ALA A 29 -6.68 -10.48 9.58
CA ALA A 29 -5.87 -10.54 8.37
C ALA A 29 -5.46 -9.14 7.90
N SER A 30 -6.37 -8.16 7.96
CA SER A 30 -6.05 -6.77 7.65
C SER A 30 -4.95 -6.22 8.56
N VAL A 31 -5.02 -6.47 9.87
CA VAL A 31 -3.98 -6.06 10.84
C VAL A 31 -2.64 -6.72 10.51
N ALA A 32 -2.62 -8.02 10.21
CA ALA A 32 -1.39 -8.72 9.85
C ALA A 32 -0.74 -8.14 8.58
N THR A 33 -1.53 -7.85 7.55
CA THR A 33 -1.05 -7.23 6.30
C THR A 33 -0.45 -5.85 6.55
N LEU A 34 -1.11 -5.02 7.37
CA LEU A 34 -0.62 -3.69 7.73
C LEU A 34 0.67 -3.76 8.56
N SER A 35 0.72 -4.61 9.58
CA SER A 35 1.91 -4.80 10.42
C SER A 35 3.13 -5.17 9.59
N LYS A 36 2.98 -6.10 8.63
CA LYS A 36 4.06 -6.50 7.71
C LYS A 36 4.58 -5.34 6.86
N LEU A 37 3.69 -4.44 6.42
CA LEU A 37 4.08 -3.26 5.65
C LEU A 37 4.80 -2.23 6.53
N ILE A 38 4.32 -2.03 7.76
CA ILE A 38 4.94 -1.13 8.75
C ILE A 38 6.36 -1.59 9.07
N GLU A 39 6.57 -2.88 9.33
CA GLU A 39 7.90 -3.44 9.61
C GLU A 39 8.90 -3.14 8.48
N LYS A 40 8.50 -3.34 7.22
CA LYS A 40 9.33 -3.01 6.05
C LYS A 40 9.67 -1.53 5.99
N ASN A 41 8.67 -0.67 6.21
CA ASN A 41 8.87 0.79 6.18
C ASN A 41 9.80 1.25 7.31
N LEU A 42 9.67 0.70 8.52
CA LEU A 42 10.55 1.01 9.65
C LEU A 42 12.00 0.57 9.37
N ALA A 43 12.21 -0.61 8.77
CA ALA A 43 13.54 -1.05 8.38
C ALA A 43 14.20 -0.08 7.39
N VAL A 44 13.43 0.39 6.40
CA VAL A 44 13.89 1.37 5.42
C VAL A 44 14.20 2.73 6.08
N LEU A 45 13.33 3.23 6.96
CA LEU A 45 13.53 4.49 7.70
C LEU A 45 14.77 4.44 8.61
N ASN A 46 14.98 3.32 9.30
CA ASN A 46 16.16 3.11 10.12
C ASN A 46 17.44 3.08 9.29
N GLN A 47 17.42 2.42 8.12
CA GLN A 47 18.56 2.43 7.19
C GLN A 47 18.88 3.85 6.68
N PHE A 48 17.87 4.66 6.38
CA PHE A 48 18.07 6.06 5.99
C PHE A 48 18.65 6.90 7.15
N SER A 49 18.25 6.63 8.38
CA SER A 49 18.73 7.35 9.56
C SER A 49 20.17 6.99 9.94
N LEU A 50 20.59 5.75 9.66
CA LEU A 50 21.97 5.26 9.90
C LEU A 50 22.97 5.65 8.81
N LYS A 51 22.49 6.09 7.63
CA LYS A 51 23.33 6.55 6.50
C LYS A 51 23.61 8.06 6.51
N LYS A 52 23.17 8.76 7.55
CA LYS A 52 23.39 10.20 7.73
C LYS A 52 24.55 10.44 8.68
#